data_AF-S8CP64-F1
#
_entry.id   AF-S8CP64-F1
#
_cell.length_a   1.000
_cell.length_b   1.000
_cell.length_c   1.000
_cell.angle_alpha   90.00
_cell.angle_beta   90.00
_cell.angle_gamma   90.00
#
_symmetry.space_group_name_H-M   'P 1'
#
loop_
_entity.id
_entity.type
_entity.pdbx_description
1 polymer ?
#
loop_
_entity_poly.entity_id
_entity_poly.type
_entity_poly.pdbx_seq_one_letter_code
_entity_poly.pdbx_strand_id
1 'polypeptide(L)' 'MRECISIHIGQAGIQVGNACWELYCLEHGIQPDGQMPSDVTVGGGDDAFNTFFSETG' A
#
# COMPACT_ATOMS: atom_id res chain seq x y z
N MET A 1 -12.87 -8.72 3.24
CA MET A 1 -11.59 -8.03 3.52
C MET A 1 -11.65 -7.31 4.86
N ARG A 2 -10.57 -7.33 5.64
CA ARG A 2 -10.44 -6.52 6.88
C ARG A 2 -9.28 -5.57 6.67
N GLU A 3 -9.49 -4.30 6.99
CA GLU A 3 -8.48 -3.26 6.83
C GLU A 3 -7.59 -3.19 8.07
N CYS A 4 -6.32 -2.84 7.84
CA CYS A 4 -5.31 -2.63 8.87
C CYS A 4 -4.79 -1.19 8.76
N ILE A 5 -4.80 -0.47 9.89
CA ILE A 5 -4.26 0.90 9.97
C ILE A 5 -2.87 0.86 10.62
N SER A 6 -1.86 1.28 9.87
CA SER A 6 -0.48 1.40 10.35
C SER A 6 -0.21 2.81 10.88
N ILE A 7 0.03 2.95 12.18
CA ILE A 7 0.32 4.23 12.85
C ILE A 7 1.81 4.32 13.18
N HIS A 8 2.49 5.34 12.66
CA HIS A 8 3.92 5.56 12.86
C HIS A 8 4.15 6.80 13.73
N ILE A 9 4.80 6.63 14.89
CA ILE A 9 4.96 7.70 15.90
C ILE A 9 6.44 7.95 16.19
N GLY A 10 6.81 9.24 16.21
CA GLY A 10 8.18 9.68 16.52
C GLY A 10 9.16 9.47 15.37
N GLN A 11 10.37 10.01 15.52
CA GLN A 11 11.38 10.05 14.45
C GLN A 11 11.77 8.65 13.94
N ALA A 12 12.01 7.70 14.83
CA ALA A 12 12.32 6.32 14.44
C ALA A 12 11.12 5.65 13.76
N GLY A 13 9.91 5.82 14.29
CA GLY A 13 8.69 5.23 13.74
C GLY A 13 8.39 5.73 12.33
N ILE A 14 8.56 7.02 12.07
CA ILE A 14 8.36 7.62 10.73
C ILE A 14 9.39 7.08 9.74
N GLN A 15 10.67 6.99 10.12
CA GLN A 15 11.71 6.49 9.20
C GLN A 15 11.51 5.03 8.84
N VAL A 16 11.17 4.19 9.82
CA VAL A 16 10.83 2.79 9.58
C VAL A 16 9.57 2.69 8.72
N GLY A 17 8.53 3.48 9.04
CA GLY A 17 7.30 3.51 8.27
C GLY A 17 7.51 3.84 6.80
N ASN A 18 8.35 4.84 6.50
CA ASN A 18 8.70 5.20 5.13
C ASN A 18 9.38 4.03 4.39
N ALA A 19 10.36 3.37 5.01
CA ALA A 19 11.04 2.22 4.41
C ALA A 19 10.09 1.03 4.21
N CYS A 20 9.18 0.78 5.16
CA CYS A 20 8.17 -0.27 5.05
C CYS A 20 7.20 -0.01 3.90
N TRP A 21 6.70 1.22 3.76
CA TRP A 21 5.79 1.57 2.66
C TRP A 21 6.47 1.56 1.30
N GLU A 22 7.73 1.98 1.21
CA GLU A 22 8.53 1.84 -0.02
C GLU A 22 8.61 0.37 -0.45
N LEU A 23 8.91 -0.53 0.49
CA LEU A 23 8.95 -1.96 0.23
C LEU A 23 7.58 -2.52 -0.17
N TYR A 24 6.50 -2.15 0.53
CA TYR A 24 5.15 -2.62 0.20
C TYR A 24 4.72 -2.17 -1.20
N CYS A 25 5.04 -0.94 -1.61
CA CYS A 25 4.77 -0.48 -2.96
C CYS A 25 5.55 -1.29 -4.00
N LEU A 26 6.85 -1.55 -3.75
CA LEU A 26 7.68 -2.36 -4.66
C LEU A 26 7.17 -3.81 -4.78
N GLU A 27 6.78 -4.44 -3.67
CA GLU A 27 6.26 -5.82 -3.65
C GLU A 27 4.96 -5.96 -4.45
N HIS A 28 4.13 -4.91 -4.47
CA HIS A 28 2.82 -4.91 -5.14
C HIS A 28 2.83 -4.17 -6.49
N GLY A 29 4.00 -3.75 -6.99
CA GLY A 29 4.08 -3.04 -8.27
C GLY A 29 3.40 -1.66 -8.29
N ILE A 30 3.25 -1.04 -7.11
CA ILE A 30 2.70 0.31 -6.96
C ILE A 30 3.83 1.31 -7.21
N GLN A 31 3.61 2.21 -8.15
CA GLN A 31 4.53 3.30 -8.43
C GLN A 31 4.52 4.36 -7.33
N PRO A 32 5.57 5.19 -7.24
CA PRO A 32 5.62 6.29 -6.26
C PRO A 32 4.48 7.31 -6.37
N ASP A 33 3.79 7.37 -7.51
CA ASP A 33 2.60 8.21 -7.74
C ASP A 33 1.28 7.52 -7.35
N GLY A 34 1.34 6.30 -6.82
CA GLY A 34 0.19 5.50 -6.41
C GLY A 34 -0.45 4.68 -7.52
N GLN A 35 0.04 4.76 -8.76
CA GLN A 35 -0.49 3.97 -9.88
C GLN A 35 0.01 2.53 -9.83
N MET A 36 -0.84 1.58 -10.19
CA MET A 36 -0.49 0.16 -10.32
C MET A 36 -0.70 -0.28 -11.79
N PRO A 37 0.34 -0.20 -12.65
CA PRO A 37 0.19 -0.42 -14.10
C PRO A 37 -0.09 -1.88 -14.50
N SER A 38 0.16 -2.83 -13.61
CA SER A 38 0.11 -4.27 -13.89
C SER A 38 -1.24 -4.94 -13.59
N ASP A 39 -2.21 -4.24 -12.99
CA ASP A 39 -3.50 -4.85 -12.68
C ASP A 39 -4.50 -4.75 -13.84
N VAL A 40 -4.82 -5.93 -14.39
CA VAL A 40 -5.86 -6.16 -15.41
C VAL A 40 -7.25 -6.21 -14.77
N THR A 41 -7.38 -5.88 -13.48
CA THR A 41 -8.63 -5.94 -12.72
C THR A 41 -8.95 -4.60 -12.09
N VAL A 42 -9.26 -3.62 -12.93
CA VAL A 42 -10.12 -2.48 -12.55
C VAL A 42 -11.39 -3.07 -11.94
N GLY A 43 -11.52 -3.05 -10.60
CA GLY A 43 -12.71 -3.50 -9.86
C GLY A 43 -12.69 -4.91 -9.27
N GLY A 44 -11.53 -5.56 -9.13
CA GLY A 44 -11.40 -6.90 -8.51
C GLY A 44 -10.99 -6.86 -7.04
N GLY A 45 -11.88 -6.41 -6.16
CA GLY A 45 -11.62 -6.18 -4.73
C GLY A 45 -11.38 -7.40 -3.83
N ASP A 46 -10.55 -8.37 -4.24
CA ASP A 46 -10.24 -9.58 -3.44
C ASP A 46 -8.73 -9.87 -3.29
N ASP A 47 -7.84 -8.97 -3.73
CA ASP A 47 -6.41 -9.12 -3.50
C ASP A 47 -5.99 -8.70 -2.09
N ALA A 48 -5.10 -9.50 -1.48
CA ALA A 48 -4.70 -9.37 -0.07
C ALA A 48 -4.04 -8.01 0.27
N PHE A 49 -3.58 -7.25 -0.73
CA PHE A 49 -2.94 -5.94 -0.51
C PHE A 49 -3.93 -4.84 -0.12
N ASN A 50 -5.20 -4.99 -0.51
CA ASN A 50 -6.27 -4.05 -0.13
C ASN A 50 -6.59 -4.08 1.39
N THR A 51 -5.96 -4.98 2.16
CA THR A 51 -5.92 -4.86 3.62
C THR A 51 -5.14 -3.62 4.08
N PHE A 52 -4.14 -3.17 3.32
CA PHE A 52 -3.26 -2.04 3.67
C PHE A 52 -3.44 -0.83 2.76
N PHE A 53 -3.86 -1.02 1.52
CA PHE A 53 -4.06 0.05 0.54
C PHE A 53 -5.55 0.31 0.29
N SER A 54 -5.88 1.55 -0.06
CA SER A 54 -7.22 1.95 -0.51
C SER A 54 -7.14 2.54 -1.90
N GLU A 55 -8.08 2.20 -2.77
CA GLU A 55 -8.18 2.75 -4.12
C GLU A 55 -8.86 4.12 -4.13
N THR A 56 -8.42 4.99 -5.04
CA THR A 56 -9.10 6.25 -5.37
C THR A 56 -9.99 6.05 -6.60
N GLY A 57 -11.24 6.53 -6.55
CA GLY A 57 -12.17 6.51 -7.69
C GLY A 57 -11.98 7.68 -8.66
#